data_AF-K9UDK4-F1
#
_entry.id   AF-K9UDK4-F1
#
_cell.length_a   1.000
_cell.length_b   1.000
_cell.length_c   1.000
_cell.angle_alpha   90.00
_cell.angle_beta   90.00
_cell.angle_gamma   90.00
#
_symmetry.space_group_name_H-M   'P 1'
#
loop_
_entity.id
_entity.type
_entity.pdbx_description
1 polymer ?
#
loop_
_entity_poly.entity_id
_entity_poly.type
_entity_poly.pdbx_seq_one_letter_code
_entity_poly.pdbx_strand_id
1 'polypeptide(L)'
;MNVKSAAHGIVSKSNICEVGINEEEFSANVIESPKINGLYLGWIRKDTHRWEPLAKLTIVEGGYTAHYTSNHEEISALYPGYKDLLIWSELNVVNRDFPHIFRNRMPLLRNDVKKHCEFLKIDYPQIDKIAYASRYGGRICGDQFSICPSIEPDADDNYTFYCTLNGVEQREEPKQIWRQIKDRLGKFQLFKNRDEFYIEFEGTILGHLESYFGLIEGEIAKIEIVNFSDPDNWQGYGILSRSQSQSKTGK
;
A
#
# COMPACT_ATOMS: atom_id res chain seq x y z
N MET A 1 -11.51 15.32 35.25
CA MET A 1 -10.55 14.23 35.44
C MET A 1 -9.88 13.99 34.10
N ASN A 2 -8.57 14.21 34.04
CA ASN A 2 -7.77 14.19 32.83
C ASN A 2 -7.09 12.82 32.75
N VAL A 3 -7.44 11.99 31.78
CA VAL A 3 -6.73 10.73 31.52
C VAL A 3 -5.82 10.97 30.33
N LYS A 4 -4.57 11.37 30.61
CA LYS A 4 -3.46 11.19 29.67
C LYS A 4 -3.24 9.68 29.54
N SER A 5 -3.65 9.10 28.42
CA SER A 5 -3.25 7.74 28.07
C SER A 5 -1.85 7.81 27.47
N ALA A 6 -0.85 7.48 28.29
CA ALA A 6 0.51 7.27 27.87
C ALA A 6 0.62 5.88 27.22
N ALA A 7 0.59 5.82 25.90
CA ALA A 7 1.12 4.68 25.16
C ALA A 7 2.59 4.97 24.82
N HIS A 8 3.47 4.96 25.83
CA HIS A 8 4.92 4.85 25.59
C HIS A 8 5.23 3.37 25.31
N GLY A 9 4.94 2.94 24.09
CA GLY A 9 5.61 1.78 23.53
C GLY A 9 7.10 2.12 23.43
N ILE A 10 7.94 1.27 24.02
CA ILE A 10 9.39 1.42 23.92
C ILE A 10 9.76 1.18 22.45
N VAL A 11 9.86 2.26 21.68
CA VAL A 11 10.46 2.25 20.34
C VAL A 11 11.95 1.98 20.57
N SER A 12 12.45 0.80 20.19
CA SER A 12 13.89 0.59 20.15
C SER A 12 14.46 1.51 19.08
N LYS A 13 15.18 2.56 19.48
CA LYS A 13 15.84 3.54 18.59
C LYS A 13 16.86 2.94 17.61
N SER A 14 17.06 1.62 17.62
CA SER A 14 18.06 0.92 16.82
C SER A 14 17.70 0.76 15.33
N ASN A 15 16.46 1.03 14.90
CA ASN A 15 15.99 0.80 13.52
C ASN A 15 15.27 2.02 12.92
N ILE A 16 15.83 3.23 13.10
CA ILE A 16 15.27 4.46 12.52
C ILE A 16 16.02 4.77 11.23
N CYS A 17 15.31 4.84 10.10
CA CYS A 17 15.82 5.29 8.82
C CYS A 17 15.26 6.69 8.50
N GLU A 18 16.10 7.62 8.04
CA GLU A 18 15.60 8.90 7.50
C GLU A 18 14.80 8.64 6.21
N VAL A 19 13.68 9.33 6.05
CA VAL A 19 12.84 9.26 4.84
C VAL A 19 13.09 10.50 4.01
N GLY A 20 13.40 10.30 2.72
CA GLY A 20 13.67 11.37 1.77
C GLY A 20 12.39 12.05 1.25
N ILE A 21 12.57 13.19 0.59
CA ILE A 21 11.55 13.85 -0.21
C ILE A 21 12.09 13.97 -1.63
N ASN A 22 11.37 13.45 -2.61
CA ASN A 22 11.80 13.51 -4.02
C ASN A 22 11.07 14.66 -4.75
N GLU A 23 11.76 15.79 -4.93
CA GLU A 23 11.14 17.00 -5.50
C GLU A 23 10.70 16.81 -6.96
N GLU A 24 11.43 16.01 -7.74
CA GLU A 24 11.10 15.74 -9.14
C GLU A 24 9.77 14.98 -9.23
N GLU A 25 9.61 13.89 -8.47
CA GLU A 25 8.37 13.10 -8.48
C GLU A 25 7.17 13.89 -7.92
N PHE A 26 7.40 14.78 -6.96
CA PHE A 26 6.36 15.69 -6.45
C PHE A 26 5.79 16.59 -7.56
N SER A 27 6.64 17.07 -8.46
CA SER A 27 6.25 17.95 -9.57
C SER A 27 5.74 17.22 -10.81
N ALA A 28 6.12 15.94 -10.98
CA ALA A 28 5.72 15.14 -12.13
C ALA A 28 4.21 14.90 -12.15
N ASN A 29 3.62 14.90 -13.36
CA ASN A 29 2.21 14.57 -13.54
C ASN A 29 1.96 13.05 -13.45
N VAL A 30 2.97 12.25 -13.84
CA VAL A 30 2.97 10.79 -13.78
C VAL A 30 4.37 10.34 -13.42
N ILE A 31 4.48 9.32 -12.58
CA ILE A 31 5.74 8.63 -12.26
C ILE A 31 5.80 7.32 -13.03
N GLU A 32 7.01 6.93 -13.45
CA GLU A 32 7.23 5.64 -14.07
C GLU A 32 6.89 4.53 -13.08
N SER A 33 5.99 3.62 -13.48
CA SER A 33 5.61 2.50 -12.63
C SER A 33 6.68 1.41 -12.69
N PRO A 34 6.96 0.74 -11.56
CA PRO A 34 7.70 -0.51 -11.61
C PRO A 34 6.95 -1.51 -12.50
N LYS A 35 7.67 -2.48 -13.05
CA LYS A 35 7.04 -3.54 -13.84
C LYS A 35 6.26 -4.46 -12.92
N ILE A 36 4.94 -4.29 -12.89
CA ILE A 36 4.00 -5.14 -12.14
C ILE A 36 3.55 -6.27 -13.05
N ASN A 37 3.77 -7.52 -12.65
CA ASN A 37 3.34 -8.71 -13.41
C ASN A 37 2.10 -9.40 -12.82
N GLY A 38 1.59 -8.90 -11.69
CA GLY A 38 0.40 -9.41 -11.05
C GLY A 38 0.06 -8.68 -9.76
N LEU A 39 -1.03 -9.10 -9.13
CA LEU A 39 -1.48 -8.57 -7.85
C LEU A 39 -1.81 -9.74 -6.92
N TYR A 40 -1.31 -9.70 -5.69
CA TYR A 40 -1.81 -10.53 -4.62
C TYR A 40 -2.96 -9.82 -3.91
N LEU A 41 -4.03 -10.56 -3.64
CA LEU A 41 -5.03 -10.17 -2.67
C LEU A 41 -4.72 -10.91 -1.38
N GLY A 42 -4.58 -10.16 -0.29
CA GLY A 42 -4.39 -10.76 1.02
C GLY A 42 -5.34 -10.21 2.06
N TRP A 43 -5.33 -10.89 3.20
CA TRP A 43 -6.17 -10.61 4.36
C TRP A 43 -5.32 -10.65 5.62
N ILE A 44 -5.65 -9.78 6.58
CA ILE A 44 -4.99 -9.79 7.89
C ILE A 44 -5.68 -10.83 8.77
N ARG A 45 -4.96 -11.90 9.10
CA ARG A 45 -5.42 -12.93 10.03
C ARG A 45 -5.73 -12.35 11.41
N LYS A 46 -6.88 -12.72 11.97
CA LYS A 46 -7.33 -12.21 13.28
C LYS A 46 -6.51 -12.71 14.46
N ASP A 47 -5.92 -13.90 14.35
CA ASP A 47 -5.16 -14.54 15.43
C ASP A 47 -3.70 -14.08 15.50
N THR A 48 -3.07 -13.93 14.33
CA THR A 48 -1.64 -13.60 14.21
C THR A 48 -1.39 -12.13 13.86
N HIS A 49 -2.43 -11.41 13.41
CA HIS A 49 -2.32 -10.07 12.83
C HIS A 49 -1.35 -9.99 11.63
N ARG A 50 -1.07 -11.13 11.00
CA ARG A 50 -0.23 -11.20 9.80
C ARG A 50 -1.08 -11.08 8.55
N TRP A 51 -0.56 -10.36 7.57
CA TRP A 51 -1.11 -10.37 6.23
C TRP A 51 -0.80 -11.70 5.57
N GLU A 52 -1.76 -12.28 4.88
CA GLU A 52 -1.60 -13.56 4.20
C GLU A 52 -2.07 -13.42 2.76
N PRO A 53 -1.24 -13.80 1.77
CA PRO A 53 -1.66 -13.79 0.37
C PRO A 53 -2.65 -14.93 0.17
N LEU A 54 -3.84 -14.65 -0.34
CA LEU A 54 -4.93 -15.63 -0.49
C LEU A 54 -5.19 -15.96 -1.95
N ALA A 55 -4.93 -14.99 -2.81
CA ALA A 55 -5.16 -15.09 -4.23
C ALA A 55 -4.12 -14.30 -4.99
N LYS A 56 -3.80 -14.77 -6.19
CA LYS A 56 -2.94 -14.07 -7.13
C LYS A 56 -3.64 -13.85 -8.45
N LEU A 57 -3.72 -12.60 -8.87
CA LEU A 57 -3.96 -12.18 -10.24
C LEU A 57 -2.62 -12.17 -10.98
N THR A 58 -2.54 -12.80 -12.14
CA THR A 58 -1.37 -12.75 -13.02
C THR A 58 -1.76 -12.10 -14.34
N ILE A 59 -0.93 -11.17 -14.80
CA ILE A 59 -1.08 -10.55 -16.12
C ILE A 59 -0.48 -11.51 -17.15
N VAL A 60 -1.27 -11.91 -18.13
CA VAL A 60 -0.86 -12.86 -19.17
C VAL A 60 -1.21 -12.31 -20.55
N GLU A 61 -0.70 -12.95 -21.59
CA GLU A 61 -1.11 -12.62 -22.95
C GLU A 61 -2.63 -12.78 -23.10
N GLY A 62 -3.29 -11.74 -23.62
CA GLY A 62 -4.74 -11.74 -23.86
C GLY A 62 -5.62 -11.44 -22.64
N GLY A 63 -5.05 -11.19 -21.45
CA GLY A 63 -5.83 -10.74 -20.28
C GLY A 63 -5.22 -11.12 -18.93
N TYR A 64 -6.03 -11.70 -18.07
CA TYR A 64 -5.69 -11.98 -16.67
C TYR A 64 -6.12 -13.38 -16.26
N THR A 65 -5.33 -14.02 -15.39
CA THR A 65 -5.70 -15.25 -14.70
C THR A 65 -5.69 -15.04 -13.19
N ALA A 66 -6.56 -15.72 -12.46
CA ALA A 66 -6.55 -15.72 -11.00
C ALA A 66 -6.55 -17.16 -10.44
N HIS A 67 -5.81 -17.35 -9.34
CA HIS A 67 -5.73 -18.62 -8.62
C HIS A 67 -5.59 -18.38 -7.11
N TYR A 68 -5.97 -19.38 -6.32
CA TYR A 68 -5.80 -19.37 -4.87
C TYR A 68 -4.34 -19.69 -4.58
N THR A 69 -3.79 -19.04 -3.56
CA THR A 69 -2.51 -19.44 -2.99
C THR A 69 -2.70 -20.67 -2.09
N SER A 70 -1.60 -21.30 -1.70
CA SER A 70 -1.60 -22.36 -0.69
C SER A 70 -2.22 -21.91 0.64
N ASN A 71 -2.06 -20.63 1.02
CA ASN A 71 -2.54 -20.11 2.30
C ASN A 71 -4.07 -20.02 2.33
N HIS A 72 -4.73 -19.97 1.17
CA HIS A 72 -6.19 -19.94 1.10
C HIS A 72 -6.83 -21.15 1.79
N GLU A 73 -6.30 -22.36 1.54
CA GLU A 73 -6.87 -23.61 2.07
C GLU A 73 -6.78 -23.66 3.61
N GLU A 74 -5.61 -23.34 4.16
CA GLU A 74 -5.38 -23.28 5.61
C GLU A 74 -6.33 -22.26 6.28
N ILE A 75 -6.39 -21.04 5.74
CA ILE A 75 -7.21 -19.96 6.29
C ILE A 75 -8.69 -20.29 6.21
N SER A 76 -9.09 -20.92 5.11
CA SER A 76 -10.45 -21.40 4.89
C SER A 76 -10.88 -22.50 5.87
N ALA A 77 -9.93 -23.32 6.35
CA ALA A 77 -10.19 -24.31 7.40
C ALA A 77 -10.32 -23.66 8.79
N LEU A 78 -9.49 -22.65 9.08
CA LEU A 78 -9.50 -21.92 10.36
C LEU A 78 -10.68 -20.95 10.50
N TYR A 79 -11.14 -20.38 9.39
CA TYR A 79 -12.18 -19.36 9.35
C TYR A 79 -13.28 -19.73 8.35
N PRO A 80 -14.25 -20.60 8.71
CA PRO A 80 -15.26 -21.09 7.77
C PRO A 80 -16.08 -19.97 7.10
N GLY A 81 -16.44 -18.91 7.83
CA GLY A 81 -17.20 -17.77 7.29
C GLY A 81 -16.41 -16.86 6.33
N TYR A 82 -15.10 -17.09 6.18
CA TYR A 82 -14.30 -16.37 5.19
C TYR A 82 -14.47 -16.93 3.77
N LYS A 83 -14.83 -18.22 3.62
CA LYS A 83 -15.11 -18.81 2.29
C LYS A 83 -16.20 -18.06 1.54
N ASP A 84 -17.18 -17.53 2.27
CA ASP A 84 -18.29 -16.77 1.70
C ASP A 84 -17.86 -15.38 1.19
N LEU A 85 -16.71 -14.87 1.66
CA LEU A 85 -16.11 -13.60 1.20
C LEU A 85 -15.29 -13.78 -0.08
N LEU A 86 -14.83 -15.00 -0.36
CA LEU A 86 -14.06 -15.38 -1.54
C LEU A 86 -14.77 -16.49 -2.32
N ILE A 87 -15.91 -16.19 -2.93
CA ILE A 87 -16.55 -17.12 -3.86
C ILE A 87 -16.11 -16.80 -5.28
N TRP A 88 -15.55 -17.81 -5.96
CA TRP A 88 -14.98 -17.66 -7.30
C TRP A 88 -15.69 -18.55 -8.31
N SER A 89 -16.20 -17.94 -9.39
CA SER A 89 -16.76 -18.66 -10.53
C SER A 89 -15.75 -18.88 -11.67
N GLU A 90 -14.61 -18.18 -11.68
CA GLU A 90 -13.76 -18.03 -12.88
C GLU A 90 -12.26 -18.13 -12.57
N LEU A 91 -11.81 -19.27 -12.05
CA LEU A 91 -10.40 -19.51 -11.75
C LEU A 91 -9.67 -20.29 -12.80
N ASN A 92 -8.37 -20.02 -12.88
CA ASN A 92 -7.47 -20.70 -13.79
C ASN A 92 -7.93 -20.59 -15.26
N VAL A 93 -8.72 -19.56 -15.57
CA VAL A 93 -9.19 -19.21 -16.91
C VAL A 93 -8.65 -17.83 -17.26
N VAL A 94 -8.24 -17.66 -18.52
CA VAL A 94 -7.83 -16.35 -19.05
C VAL A 94 -9.08 -15.52 -19.31
N ASN A 95 -9.23 -14.41 -18.59
CA ASN A 95 -10.30 -13.45 -18.76
C ASN A 95 -9.76 -12.12 -19.29
N ARG A 96 -10.46 -11.51 -20.25
CA ARG A 96 -10.12 -10.16 -20.73
C ARG A 96 -10.40 -9.08 -19.69
N ASP A 97 -11.45 -9.29 -18.89
CA ASP A 97 -11.80 -8.44 -17.78
C ASP A 97 -11.13 -8.90 -16.48
N PHE A 98 -11.00 -7.98 -15.52
CA PHE A 98 -10.55 -8.33 -14.18
C PHE A 98 -11.51 -9.34 -13.54
N PRO A 99 -11.01 -10.45 -12.97
CA PRO A 99 -11.80 -11.33 -12.13
C PRO A 99 -12.52 -10.53 -11.03
N HIS A 100 -13.76 -10.88 -10.72
CA HIS A 100 -14.69 -10.07 -9.92
C HIS A 100 -14.08 -9.47 -8.65
N ILE A 101 -13.29 -10.24 -7.90
CA ILE A 101 -12.71 -9.77 -6.65
C ILE A 101 -11.64 -8.70 -6.79
N PHE A 102 -10.86 -8.76 -7.87
CA PHE A 102 -9.89 -7.72 -8.21
C PHE A 102 -10.62 -6.54 -8.84
N ARG A 103 -11.66 -6.79 -9.65
CA ARG A 103 -12.48 -5.75 -10.29
C ARG A 103 -13.05 -4.75 -9.30
N ASN A 104 -13.54 -5.20 -8.14
CA ASN A 104 -14.11 -4.31 -7.11
C ASN A 104 -13.08 -3.41 -6.43
N ARG A 105 -11.79 -3.64 -6.67
CA ARG A 105 -10.66 -2.85 -6.15
C ARG A 105 -10.06 -1.91 -7.20
N MET A 106 -10.56 -1.99 -8.43
CA MET A 106 -10.18 -1.11 -9.52
C MET A 106 -10.94 0.22 -9.40
N PRO A 107 -10.38 1.32 -9.94
CA PRO A 107 -11.04 2.61 -9.89
C PRO A 107 -12.36 2.58 -10.65
N LEU A 108 -13.42 3.14 -10.04
CA LEU A 108 -14.67 3.45 -10.72
C LEU A 108 -14.57 4.84 -11.34
N LEU A 109 -15.06 5.00 -12.57
CA LEU A 109 -15.12 6.30 -13.24
C LEU A 109 -16.19 7.19 -12.59
N ARG A 110 -15.78 7.90 -11.55
CA ARG A 110 -16.57 8.85 -10.76
C ARG A 110 -15.89 10.23 -10.75
N ASN A 111 -16.60 11.26 -10.30
CA ASN A 111 -16.06 12.64 -10.27
C ASN A 111 -14.82 12.80 -9.38
N ASP A 112 -14.65 11.95 -8.37
CA ASP A 112 -13.52 11.94 -7.45
C ASP A 112 -12.28 11.19 -7.99
N VAL A 113 -12.45 10.32 -8.98
CA VAL A 113 -11.35 9.47 -9.49
C VAL A 113 -10.19 10.29 -10.06
N LYS A 114 -10.47 11.45 -10.65
CA LYS A 114 -9.43 12.35 -11.18
C LYS A 114 -8.47 12.80 -10.06
N LYS A 115 -9.01 13.19 -8.91
CA LYS A 115 -8.21 13.62 -7.75
C LYS A 115 -7.39 12.47 -7.18
N HIS A 116 -7.97 11.27 -7.13
CA HIS A 116 -7.22 10.08 -6.73
C HIS A 116 -6.07 9.80 -7.70
N CYS A 117 -6.30 9.90 -9.01
CA CYS A 117 -5.25 9.71 -10.02
C CYS A 117 -4.15 10.76 -9.90
N GLU A 118 -4.49 12.04 -9.73
CA GLU A 118 -3.53 13.14 -9.51
C GLU A 118 -2.63 12.86 -8.29
N PHE A 119 -3.22 12.38 -7.20
CA PHE A 119 -2.44 12.03 -6.01
C PHE A 119 -1.59 10.79 -6.18
N LEU A 120 -2.17 9.74 -6.73
CA LEU A 120 -1.48 8.49 -7.00
C LEU A 120 -0.46 8.67 -8.12
N LYS A 121 -0.38 9.83 -8.79
CA LYS A 121 0.48 10.13 -9.94
C LYS A 121 0.22 9.18 -11.12
N ILE A 122 -1.06 8.96 -11.42
CA ILE A 122 -1.57 8.10 -12.50
C ILE A 122 -2.26 8.98 -13.54
N ASP A 123 -2.09 8.63 -14.81
CA ASP A 123 -2.72 9.38 -15.91
C ASP A 123 -4.25 9.27 -15.89
N TYR A 124 -4.91 10.36 -16.26
CA TYR A 124 -6.37 10.45 -16.36
C TYR A 124 -6.74 11.16 -17.67
N PRO A 125 -7.67 10.62 -18.49
CA PRO A 125 -8.60 9.53 -18.18
C PRO A 125 -8.09 8.12 -18.50
N GLN A 126 -6.86 7.96 -18.99
CA GLN A 126 -6.26 6.65 -19.33
C GLN A 126 -5.68 5.96 -18.09
N ILE A 127 -6.57 5.55 -17.19
CA ILE A 127 -6.17 5.00 -15.90
C ILE A 127 -5.60 3.60 -16.07
N ASP A 128 -4.32 3.44 -15.73
CA ASP A 128 -3.75 2.11 -15.45
C ASP A 128 -4.35 1.57 -14.15
N LYS A 129 -5.26 0.62 -14.31
CA LYS A 129 -6.01 0.01 -13.19
C LYS A 129 -5.12 -0.84 -12.28
N ILE A 130 -4.08 -1.49 -12.82
CA ILE A 130 -3.13 -2.28 -12.03
C ILE A 130 -2.30 -1.34 -11.15
N ALA A 131 -1.75 -0.27 -11.75
CA ALA A 131 -1.01 0.74 -11.00
C ALA A 131 -1.89 1.42 -9.94
N TYR A 132 -3.15 1.72 -10.27
CA TYR A 132 -4.10 2.29 -9.32
C TYR A 132 -4.32 1.37 -8.11
N ALA A 133 -4.71 0.12 -8.35
CA ALA A 133 -4.99 -0.82 -7.27
C ALA A 133 -3.74 -1.09 -6.42
N SER A 134 -2.57 -1.21 -7.06
CA SER A 134 -1.27 -1.35 -6.40
C SER A 134 -0.97 -0.18 -5.47
N ARG A 135 -1.02 1.06 -5.98
CA ARG A 135 -0.63 2.25 -5.23
C ARG A 135 -1.61 2.55 -4.10
N TYR A 136 -2.91 2.38 -4.35
CA TYR A 136 -3.96 2.61 -3.36
C TYR A 136 -4.10 1.48 -2.32
N GLY A 137 -3.47 0.32 -2.55
CA GLY A 137 -3.64 -0.88 -1.72
C GLY A 137 -4.97 -1.60 -1.95
N GLY A 138 -5.77 -1.19 -2.94
CA GLY A 138 -7.03 -1.84 -3.32
C GLY A 138 -8.06 -1.99 -2.19
N ARG A 139 -8.01 -1.12 -1.17
CA ARG A 139 -8.86 -1.22 0.02
C ARG A 139 -10.31 -0.85 -0.28
N ILE A 140 -11.23 -1.56 0.36
CA ILE A 140 -12.65 -1.24 0.32
C ILE A 140 -13.09 -0.94 1.75
N CYS A 141 -13.80 0.18 1.95
CA CYS A 141 -14.29 0.56 3.27
C CYS A 141 -15.11 -0.58 3.90
N GLY A 142 -14.68 -1.04 5.08
CA GLY A 142 -15.35 -2.10 5.84
C GLY A 142 -14.87 -3.52 5.53
N ASP A 143 -13.97 -3.73 4.56
CA ASP A 143 -13.29 -5.01 4.38
C ASP A 143 -11.88 -5.00 5.00
N GLN A 144 -11.29 -6.20 5.18
CA GLN A 144 -9.94 -6.37 5.74
C GLN A 144 -8.95 -6.88 4.68
N PHE A 145 -9.25 -6.63 3.42
CA PHE A 145 -8.45 -7.09 2.32
C PHE A 145 -7.61 -5.94 1.76
N SER A 146 -6.38 -6.26 1.38
CA SER A 146 -5.52 -5.32 0.67
C SER A 146 -4.77 -5.99 -0.47
N ILE A 147 -4.32 -5.16 -1.40
CA ILE A 147 -3.57 -5.56 -2.58
C ILE A 147 -2.08 -5.35 -2.33
N CYS A 148 -1.30 -6.39 -2.59
CA CYS A 148 0.15 -6.33 -2.69
C CYS A 148 0.54 -6.54 -4.16
N PRO A 149 1.30 -5.63 -4.80
CA PRO A 149 1.76 -5.85 -6.16
C PRO A 149 2.83 -6.94 -6.24
N SER A 150 2.77 -7.75 -7.29
CA SER A 150 3.85 -8.64 -7.70
C SER A 150 4.76 -7.87 -8.64
N ILE A 151 5.93 -7.46 -8.14
CA ILE A 151 6.87 -6.56 -8.82
C ILE A 151 8.08 -7.34 -9.32
N GLU A 152 8.53 -7.03 -10.53
CA GLU A 152 9.82 -7.48 -11.04
C GLU A 152 10.93 -6.52 -10.60
N PRO A 153 12.12 -7.03 -10.22
CA PRO A 153 13.25 -6.17 -9.90
C PRO A 153 13.69 -5.38 -11.13
N ASP A 154 14.28 -4.21 -10.88
CA ASP A 154 14.95 -3.44 -11.93
C ASP A 154 16.31 -4.06 -12.32
N ALA A 155 17.04 -3.37 -13.21
CA ALA A 155 18.34 -3.84 -13.69
C ALA A 155 19.40 -3.95 -12.58
N ASP A 156 19.19 -3.29 -11.44
CA ASP A 156 20.08 -3.26 -10.28
C ASP A 156 19.58 -4.18 -9.14
N ASP A 157 18.62 -5.07 -9.44
CA ASP A 157 17.99 -6.00 -8.48
C ASP A 157 17.19 -5.31 -7.36
N ASN A 158 16.71 -4.09 -7.61
CA ASN A 158 15.87 -3.37 -6.66
C ASN A 158 14.38 -3.54 -6.99
N TYR A 159 13.60 -3.79 -5.95
CA TYR A 159 12.15 -3.78 -6.02
C TYR A 159 11.63 -2.43 -5.55
N THR A 160 10.98 -1.70 -6.46
CA THR A 160 10.40 -0.39 -6.16
C THR A 160 8.90 -0.51 -5.96
N PHE A 161 8.40 -0.14 -4.78
CA PHE A 161 6.97 -0.11 -4.46
C PHE A 161 6.49 1.33 -4.30
N TYR A 162 5.34 1.62 -4.90
CA TYR A 162 4.59 2.84 -4.61
C TYR A 162 3.34 2.47 -3.82
N CYS A 163 3.14 3.06 -2.64
CA CYS A 163 2.02 2.72 -1.78
C CYS A 163 1.50 3.91 -0.96
N THR A 164 0.20 3.90 -0.71
CA THR A 164 -0.44 4.81 0.24
C THR A 164 -0.29 4.32 1.66
N LEU A 165 0.00 5.25 2.57
CA LEU A 165 0.01 4.94 4.01
C LEU A 165 -1.40 4.63 4.54
N ASN A 166 -1.42 3.83 5.60
CA ASN A 166 -2.61 3.43 6.36
C ASN A 166 -2.77 4.30 7.60
N GLY A 167 -4.01 4.46 8.06
CA GLY A 167 -4.32 5.10 9.34
C GLY A 167 -4.11 6.61 9.35
N VAL A 168 -3.89 7.23 8.19
CA VAL A 168 -3.70 8.68 8.04
C VAL A 168 -5.05 9.39 8.22
N GLU A 169 -6.13 8.84 7.66
CA GLU A 169 -7.48 9.42 7.70
C GLU A 169 -8.15 9.40 9.09
N GLN A 170 -7.64 8.61 10.04
CA GLN A 170 -8.25 8.45 11.38
C GLN A 170 -7.71 9.46 12.40
N ARG A 171 -6.83 10.37 11.99
CA ARG A 171 -6.17 11.31 12.91
C ARG A 171 -6.84 12.68 12.90
N GLU A 172 -7.16 13.16 14.10
CA GLU A 172 -7.57 14.56 14.32
C GLU A 172 -6.38 15.52 14.15
N GLU A 173 -5.18 15.00 14.36
CA GLU A 173 -3.91 15.67 14.14
C GLU A 173 -3.59 15.65 12.62
N PRO A 174 -3.13 16.74 12.01
CA PRO A 174 -3.57 18.14 12.07
C PRO A 174 -3.34 18.90 10.75
N LYS A 175 -4.22 19.84 10.38
CA LYS A 175 -3.97 20.80 9.27
C LYS A 175 -2.60 21.50 9.36
N GLN A 176 -2.07 21.69 10.57
CA GLN A 176 -0.79 22.35 10.80
C GLN A 176 0.43 21.49 10.41
N ILE A 177 0.45 20.19 10.75
CA ILE A 177 1.53 19.29 10.28
C ILE A 177 1.42 19.12 8.76
N TRP A 178 0.20 19.04 8.20
CA TRP A 178 0.04 19.01 6.75
C TRP A 178 0.58 20.25 6.04
N ARG A 179 0.42 21.43 6.65
CA ARG A 179 1.08 22.65 6.15
C ARG A 179 2.60 22.54 6.24
N GLN A 180 3.15 22.08 7.36
CA GLN A 180 4.61 21.91 7.50
C GLN A 180 5.18 20.90 6.50
N ILE A 181 4.49 19.77 6.30
CA ILE A 181 4.83 18.77 5.28
C ILE A 181 4.79 19.41 3.89
N LYS A 182 3.73 20.17 3.59
CA LYS A 182 3.58 20.88 2.31
C LYS A 182 4.68 21.90 2.08
N ASP A 183 5.06 22.61 3.13
CA ASP A 183 6.14 23.60 3.13
C ASP A 183 7.53 22.94 3.26
N ARG A 184 7.58 21.59 3.33
CA ARG A 184 8.81 20.78 3.43
C ARG A 184 9.68 21.13 4.63
N LEU A 185 9.06 21.55 5.72
CA LEU A 185 9.73 21.88 6.97
C LEU A 185 9.74 20.64 7.86
N GLY A 186 10.91 20.20 8.31
CA GLY A 186 11.04 19.08 9.25
C GLY A 186 11.57 17.79 8.64
N LYS A 187 11.68 16.74 9.45
CA LYS A 187 12.24 15.45 9.06
C LYS A 187 11.24 14.32 9.23
N PHE A 188 11.23 13.45 8.23
CA PHE A 188 10.50 12.18 8.28
C PHE A 188 11.41 11.05 8.73
N GLN A 189 10.84 10.13 9.48
CA GLN A 189 11.53 8.95 10.00
C GLN A 189 10.67 7.70 9.74
N LEU A 190 11.32 6.62 9.32
CA LEU A 190 10.73 5.29 9.25
C LEU A 190 11.23 4.50 10.44
N PHE A 191 10.32 3.90 11.20
CA PHE A 191 10.68 2.93 12.23
C PHE A 191 9.77 1.70 12.16
N LYS A 192 10.32 0.57 12.58
CA LYS A 192 9.57 -0.69 12.68
C LYS A 192 9.12 -0.91 14.12
N ASN A 193 7.84 -1.20 14.32
CA ASN A 193 7.30 -1.66 15.59
C ASN A 193 6.53 -2.97 15.35
N ARG A 194 7.01 -4.06 15.96
CA ARG A 194 6.57 -5.43 15.66
C ARG A 194 6.71 -5.73 14.16
N ASP A 195 5.60 -6.02 13.48
CA ASP A 195 5.56 -6.39 12.06
C ASP A 195 5.12 -5.23 11.15
N GLU A 196 5.00 -4.02 11.70
CA GLU A 196 4.53 -2.84 10.97
C GLU A 196 5.60 -1.73 10.90
N PHE A 197 5.61 -1.03 9.79
CA PHE A 197 6.50 0.09 9.53
C PHE A 197 5.72 1.40 9.60
N TYR A 198 6.17 2.32 10.44
CA TYR A 198 5.51 3.59 10.69
C TYR A 198 6.34 4.73 10.11
N ILE A 199 5.66 5.69 9.48
CA ILE A 199 6.25 6.96 9.10
C ILE A 199 5.89 7.99 10.17
N GLU A 200 6.91 8.59 10.75
CA GLU A 200 6.85 9.67 11.72
C GLU A 200 7.35 10.97 11.11
N PHE A 201 6.76 12.08 11.54
CA PHE A 201 7.22 13.43 11.27
C PHE A 201 7.26 14.21 12.58
N GLU A 202 8.46 14.64 12.99
CA GLU A 202 8.69 15.47 14.19
C GLU A 202 7.96 14.95 15.46
N GLY A 203 8.11 13.67 15.79
CA GLY A 203 7.45 13.06 16.95
C GLY A 203 6.00 12.61 16.71
N THR A 204 5.43 12.89 15.54
CA THR A 204 4.05 12.55 15.21
C THR A 204 4.01 11.42 14.18
N ILE A 205 3.40 10.29 14.54
CA ILE A 205 3.14 9.20 13.59
C ILE A 205 2.11 9.68 12.56
N LEU A 206 2.47 9.69 11.29
CA LEU A 206 1.57 10.07 10.19
C LEU A 206 0.73 8.91 9.71
N GLY A 207 1.31 7.71 9.68
CA GLY A 207 0.66 6.50 9.21
C GLY A 207 1.65 5.33 9.20
N HIS A 208 1.22 4.22 8.63
CA HIS A 208 2.05 3.03 8.50
C HIS A 208 1.96 2.43 7.10
N LEU A 209 3.01 1.72 6.68
CA LEU A 209 2.98 0.91 5.46
C LEU A 209 2.01 -0.27 5.63
N GLU A 210 1.63 -0.85 4.50
CA GLU A 210 0.84 -2.08 4.49
C GLU A 210 1.57 -3.24 5.18
N SER A 211 0.82 -4.10 5.85
CA SER A 211 1.39 -5.18 6.65
C SER A 211 2.16 -6.21 5.81
N TYR A 212 1.92 -6.30 4.49
CA TYR A 212 2.70 -7.17 3.60
C TYR A 212 4.17 -6.74 3.49
N PHE A 213 4.54 -5.48 3.80
CA PHE A 213 5.93 -5.05 3.85
C PHE A 213 6.73 -5.81 4.93
N GLY A 214 6.06 -6.34 5.96
CA GLY A 214 6.68 -7.23 6.94
C GLY A 214 7.08 -8.60 6.38
N LEU A 215 6.55 -8.99 5.21
CA LEU A 215 6.78 -10.27 4.55
C LEU A 215 7.77 -10.19 3.39
N ILE A 216 8.06 -8.99 2.90
CA ILE A 216 9.01 -8.81 1.79
C ILE A 216 10.40 -9.18 2.31
N GLU A 217 11.03 -10.16 1.67
CA GLU A 217 12.40 -10.54 1.95
C GLU A 217 13.33 -9.41 1.53
N GLY A 218 13.99 -8.77 2.50
CA GLY A 218 14.82 -7.61 2.23
C GLY A 218 14.88 -6.65 3.41
N GLU A 219 15.69 -5.62 3.26
CA GLU A 219 15.57 -4.40 4.08
C GLU A 219 15.03 -3.30 3.16
N ILE A 220 14.16 -2.44 3.71
CA ILE A 220 13.74 -1.22 3.01
C ILE A 220 14.98 -0.31 3.02
N ALA A 221 15.70 -0.29 1.90
CA ALA A 221 16.95 0.45 1.74
C ALA A 221 16.70 1.96 1.64
N LYS A 222 15.56 2.33 1.05
CA LYS A 222 15.15 3.72 0.87
C LYS A 222 13.65 3.85 0.95
N ILE A 223 13.20 4.95 1.55
CA ILE A 223 11.82 5.39 1.46
C ILE A 223 11.77 6.90 1.21
N GLU A 224 10.85 7.31 0.36
CA GLU A 224 10.63 8.70 0.00
C GLU A 224 9.16 9.05 0.01
N ILE A 225 8.85 10.27 0.42
CA ILE A 225 7.55 10.86 0.19
C ILE A 225 7.50 11.37 -1.26
N VAL A 226 6.46 10.96 -1.97
CA VAL A 226 6.23 11.26 -3.40
C VAL A 226 5.11 12.26 -3.57
N ASN A 227 4.07 12.12 -2.75
CA ASN A 227 2.92 13.01 -2.78
C ASN A 227 2.19 13.00 -1.43
N PHE A 228 1.42 14.05 -1.17
CA PHE A 228 0.47 14.09 -0.07
C PHE A 228 -0.87 14.67 -0.55
N SER A 229 -1.96 14.26 0.08
CA SER A 229 -3.28 14.84 -0.22
C SER A 229 -3.35 16.27 0.30
N ASP A 230 -4.06 17.12 -0.44
CA ASP A 230 -4.50 18.41 0.09
C ASP A 230 -5.81 18.22 0.84
N PRO A 231 -5.83 18.35 2.18
CA PRO A 231 -7.02 18.10 2.98
C PRO A 231 -8.14 19.11 2.76
N ASP A 232 -7.85 20.27 2.15
CA ASP A 232 -8.89 21.23 1.77
C ASP A 232 -9.57 20.83 0.43
N ASN A 233 -8.96 19.93 -0.34
CA ASN A 233 -9.43 19.48 -1.66
C ASN A 233 -9.78 17.98 -1.74
N TRP A 234 -9.49 17.22 -0.69
CA TRP A 234 -9.75 15.78 -0.54
C TRP A 234 -10.55 15.49 0.73
N GLN A 235 -11.46 14.52 0.67
CA GLN A 235 -12.01 13.86 1.86
C GLN A 235 -10.94 13.01 2.58
N GLY A 236 -10.01 13.67 3.28
CA GLY A 236 -9.04 13.00 4.14
C GLY A 236 -7.58 13.23 3.77
N TYR A 237 -6.75 12.56 4.56
CA TYR A 237 -5.31 12.70 4.53
C TYR A 237 -4.69 11.47 3.88
N GLY A 238 -3.71 11.68 3.00
CA GLY A 238 -3.05 10.60 2.27
C GLY A 238 -1.59 10.94 2.05
N ILE A 239 -0.73 9.93 2.12
CA ILE A 239 0.68 10.03 1.75
C ILE A 239 0.96 8.93 0.75
N LEU A 240 1.45 9.30 -0.43
CA LEU A 240 2.05 8.37 -1.37
C LEU A 240 3.54 8.31 -1.08
N SER A 241 4.03 7.11 -0.86
CA SER A 241 5.45 6.84 -0.64
C SER A 241 6.01 5.94 -1.72
N ARG A 242 7.30 6.11 -2.01
CA ARG A 242 8.14 5.22 -2.80
C ARG A 242 9.06 4.50 -1.85
N SER A 243 9.08 3.18 -1.87
CA SER A 243 10.01 2.37 -1.09
C SER A 243 10.80 1.48 -2.03
N GLN A 244 12.08 1.33 -1.74
CA GLN A 244 12.99 0.45 -2.47
C GLN A 244 13.52 -0.60 -1.51
N SER A 245 13.41 -1.87 -1.90
CA SER A 245 14.01 -3.00 -1.19
C SER A 245 14.95 -3.73 -2.12
N GLN A 246 16.11 -4.10 -1.60
CA GLN A 246 17.08 -4.91 -2.31
C GLN A 246 16.95 -6.37 -1.87
N SER A 247 17.03 -7.30 -2.83
CA SER A 247 17.04 -8.72 -2.48
C SER A 247 18.24 -9.06 -1.58
N LYS A 248 18.03 -9.93 -0.60
CA LYS A 248 19.12 -10.48 0.22
C LYS A 248 19.95 -11.53 -0.52
N THR A 249 19.56 -11.94 -1.73
CA THR A 249 20.33 -12.88 -2.57
C THR A 249 21.51 -12.20 -3.25
N GLY A 250 22.38 -11.59 -2.45
CA GLY A 250 23.70 -11.12 -2.85
C GLY A 250 24.79 -11.97 -2.22
N LYS A 251 24.87 -13.25 -2.60
CA LYS A 251 26.09 -14.11 -2.71
C LYS A 251 25.75 -15.56 -3.02
#